data_AF-A0A2M8D738-F1
#
_entry.id   AF-A0A2M8D738-F1
#
_cell.length_a   1.000
_cell.length_b   1.000
_cell.length_c   1.000
_cell.angle_alpha   90.00
_cell.angle_beta   90.00
_cell.angle_gamma   90.00
#
_symmetry.space_group_name_H-M   'P 1'
#
loop_
_entity.id
_entity.type
_entity.pdbx_description
1 polymer ?
#
loop_
_entity_poly.entity_id
_entity_poly.type
_entity_poly.pdbx_seq_one_letter_code
_entity_poly.pdbx_strand_id
1 'polypeptide(L)'
;MKEAAGRGPVLVLPTFPHYSFSSYGSLEDAVKGLEGVRLVAPYYNNDTFTELLSVRINSVLEKSGPSAAAILLTAHSIPESTVRKGDPYISQVKEQAEWIRARFPGIPMKLAFQSPLGPVKWVGPFLEETVRALAKDGIRRLIVAPLSFTVDNSETLYELDLYLREFAGKMGVEQVDRVPCFNAHGDFLDFLLDYAGSQLKVLESDETPA
;
A
#
# COMPACT_ATOMS: atom_id res chain seq x y z
N MET A 1 -7.37 -28.71 11.63
CA MET A 1 -6.53 -28.24 12.75
C MET A 1 -7.32 -28.35 14.05
N LYS A 2 -7.50 -29.58 14.55
CA LYS A 2 -8.00 -29.82 15.90
C LYS A 2 -6.80 -30.34 16.69
N GLU A 3 -6.63 -29.79 17.88
CA GLU A 3 -5.57 -30.08 18.86
C GLU A 3 -4.20 -29.44 18.59
N ALA A 4 -4.04 -28.22 19.10
CA ALA A 4 -2.76 -27.73 19.60
C ALA A 4 -2.93 -27.31 21.06
N ALA A 5 -3.36 -28.24 21.91
CA ALA A 5 -3.27 -28.05 23.36
C ALA A 5 -1.78 -27.93 23.72
N GLY A 6 -1.35 -26.73 24.12
CA GLY A 6 0.03 -26.44 24.54
C GLY A 6 0.80 -25.41 23.71
N ARG A 7 0.24 -24.83 22.63
CA ARG A 7 0.82 -23.66 21.98
C ARG A 7 0.29 -22.38 22.62
N GLY A 8 1.16 -21.43 22.94
CA GLY A 8 0.78 -20.07 23.33
C GLY A 8 -0.02 -19.37 22.21
N PRO A 9 -0.47 -18.12 22.42
CA PRO A 9 -1.27 -17.41 21.43
C PRO A 9 -0.56 -17.35 20.06
N VAL A 10 -1.32 -17.59 18.99
CA VAL A 10 -0.84 -17.53 17.61
C VAL A 10 -1.30 -16.21 17.00
N LEU A 11 -0.34 -15.38 16.60
CA LEU A 11 -0.61 -14.21 15.77
C LEU A 11 -0.52 -14.57 14.28
N VAL A 12 -1.52 -14.12 13.53
CA VAL A 12 -1.50 -14.06 12.07
C VAL A 12 -1.20 -12.63 11.69
N LEU A 13 -0.08 -12.42 10.98
CA LEU A 13 0.39 -11.12 10.55
C LEU A 13 0.12 -10.93 9.05
N PRO A 14 -0.88 -10.13 8.65
CA PRO A 14 -1.10 -9.80 7.25
C PRO A 14 0.03 -8.93 6.71
N THR A 15 0.48 -9.23 5.51
CA THR A 15 1.44 -8.38 4.78
C THR A 15 0.76 -7.25 3.99
N PHE A 16 -0.56 -7.10 4.14
CA PHE A 16 -1.34 -6.02 3.53
C PHE A 16 -1.60 -4.94 4.59
N PRO A 17 -1.17 -3.68 4.37
CA PRO A 17 -1.34 -2.62 5.36
C PRO A 17 -2.80 -2.15 5.47
N HIS A 18 -3.56 -2.27 4.39
CA HIS A 18 -4.96 -1.84 4.30
C HIS A 18 -5.91 -3.02 4.46
N TYR A 19 -7.08 -2.78 5.03
CA TYR A 19 -8.20 -3.70 5.01
C TYR A 19 -8.91 -3.65 3.66
N SER A 20 -9.24 -4.83 3.12
CA SER A 20 -10.22 -5.03 2.05
C SER A 20 -10.95 -6.34 2.32
N PHE A 21 -12.22 -6.46 1.93
CA PHE A 21 -12.99 -7.71 2.03
C PHE A 21 -12.28 -8.87 1.32
N SER A 22 -11.64 -8.61 0.18
CA SER A 22 -11.02 -9.65 -0.63
C SER A 22 -9.67 -10.14 -0.09
N SER A 23 -8.99 -9.38 0.76
CA SER A 23 -7.67 -9.71 1.30
C SER A 23 -7.72 -9.96 2.81
N TYR A 24 -7.71 -8.88 3.61
CA TYR A 24 -7.75 -8.97 5.06
C TYR A 24 -9.05 -9.65 5.54
N GLY A 25 -10.21 -9.30 4.95
CA GLY A 25 -11.48 -9.94 5.31
C GLY A 25 -11.49 -11.45 5.06
N SER A 26 -10.86 -11.92 3.97
CA SER A 26 -10.65 -13.36 3.73
C SER A 26 -9.82 -14.02 4.83
N LEU A 27 -8.84 -13.32 5.42
CA LEU A 27 -8.08 -13.82 6.57
C LEU A 27 -8.93 -13.86 7.83
N GLU A 28 -9.77 -12.84 8.07
CA GLU A 28 -10.72 -12.86 9.19
C GLU A 28 -11.66 -14.07 9.12
N ASP A 29 -12.23 -14.34 7.95
CA ASP A 29 -13.08 -15.51 7.72
C ASP A 29 -12.31 -16.82 7.95
N ALA A 30 -11.04 -16.89 7.54
CA ALA A 30 -10.21 -18.08 7.69
C ALA A 30 -9.82 -18.38 9.14
N VAL A 31 -9.66 -17.35 9.99
CA VAL A 31 -9.31 -17.52 11.41
C VAL A 31 -10.53 -17.57 12.34
N LYS A 32 -11.72 -17.29 11.82
CA LYS A 32 -12.97 -17.26 12.59
C LYS A 32 -13.22 -18.60 13.29
N GLY A 33 -13.39 -18.54 14.60
CA GLY A 33 -13.66 -19.72 15.44
C GLY A 33 -12.43 -20.56 15.78
N LEU A 34 -11.22 -20.15 15.38
CA LEU A 34 -9.98 -20.77 15.85
C LEU A 34 -9.60 -20.22 17.23
N GLU A 35 -9.60 -21.09 18.24
CA GLU A 35 -9.16 -20.73 19.59
C GLU A 35 -7.66 -20.40 19.62
N GLY A 36 -7.29 -19.37 20.38
CA GLY A 36 -5.90 -18.94 20.53
C GLY A 36 -5.27 -18.29 19.29
N VAL A 37 -6.01 -18.12 18.18
CA VAL A 37 -5.55 -17.41 16.98
C VAL A 37 -6.06 -15.97 17.00
N ARG A 38 -5.21 -15.02 16.62
CA ARG A 38 -5.55 -13.60 16.50
C ARG A 38 -4.96 -13.02 15.24
N LEU A 39 -5.69 -12.12 14.60
CA LEU A 39 -5.22 -11.39 13.42
C LEU A 39 -4.66 -10.04 13.87
N VAL A 40 -3.45 -9.71 13.44
CA VAL A 40 -2.86 -8.39 13.65
C VAL A 40 -3.63 -7.37 12.82
N ALA A 41 -4.03 -6.26 13.45
CA ALA A 41 -4.83 -5.21 12.82
C ALA A 41 -4.14 -4.59 11.58
N PRO A 42 -4.92 -4.02 10.63
CA PRO A 42 -4.36 -3.22 9.55
C PRO A 42 -3.54 -2.04 10.10
N TYR A 43 -2.43 -1.70 9.44
CA TYR A 43 -1.44 -0.72 9.92
C TYR A 43 -1.14 0.41 8.92
N TYR A 44 -1.99 0.62 7.92
CA TYR A 44 -1.83 1.70 6.93
C TYR A 44 -1.73 3.10 7.57
N ASN A 45 -2.45 3.32 8.68
CA ASN A 45 -2.50 4.56 9.45
C ASN A 45 -1.55 4.54 10.66
N ASN A 46 -0.46 3.76 10.58
CA ASN A 46 0.60 3.82 11.56
C ASN A 46 1.65 4.86 11.14
N ASP A 47 2.02 5.75 12.07
CA ASP A 47 2.97 6.83 11.78
C ASP A 47 4.36 6.31 11.40
N THR A 48 4.88 5.30 12.12
CA THR A 48 6.15 4.64 11.80
C THR A 48 6.10 3.97 10.43
N PHE A 49 5.01 3.27 10.10
CA PHE A 49 4.86 2.67 8.76
C PHE A 49 4.88 3.73 7.66
N THR A 50 4.14 4.82 7.86
CA THR A 50 4.08 5.94 6.90
C THR A 50 5.45 6.62 6.75
N GLU A 51 6.20 6.72 7.84
CA GLU A 51 7.57 7.23 7.82
C GLU A 51 8.50 6.32 7.02
N LEU A 52 8.44 5.00 7.23
CA LEU A 52 9.26 4.03 6.48
C LEU A 52 8.98 4.07 4.97
N LEU A 53 7.72 4.27 4.56
CA LEU A 53 7.35 4.51 3.16
C LEU A 53 7.95 5.83 2.65
N SER A 54 7.87 6.89 3.45
CA SER A 54 8.32 8.22 3.08
C SER A 54 9.85 8.28 2.94
N VAL A 55 10.61 7.65 3.84
CA VAL A 55 12.07 7.52 3.70
C VAL A 55 12.45 6.85 2.37
N ARG A 56 11.70 5.83 1.94
CA ARG A 56 11.96 5.15 0.66
C ARG A 56 11.63 6.02 -0.54
N ILE A 57 10.50 6.71 -0.51
CA ILE A 57 10.11 7.69 -1.53
C ILE A 57 11.20 8.76 -1.65
N ASN A 58 11.65 9.33 -0.52
CA ASN A 58 12.68 10.35 -0.48
C ASN A 58 14.03 9.85 -1.03
N SER A 59 14.45 8.63 -0.65
CA SER A 59 15.67 8.02 -1.18
C SER A 59 15.64 7.88 -2.71
N VAL A 60 14.50 7.55 -3.30
CA VAL A 60 14.39 7.48 -4.77
C VAL A 60 14.38 8.88 -5.38
N LEU A 61 13.62 9.82 -4.79
CA LEU A 61 13.57 11.21 -5.23
C LEU A 61 14.95 11.87 -5.27
N GLU A 62 15.76 11.70 -4.22
CA GLU A 62 17.13 12.24 -4.13
C GLU A 62 18.05 11.67 -5.22
N LYS A 63 17.93 10.36 -5.49
CA LYS A 63 18.71 9.68 -6.54
C LYS A 63 18.31 10.10 -7.93
N SER A 64 17.05 10.47 -8.14
CA SER A 64 16.60 10.93 -9.43
C SER A 64 17.28 12.27 -9.78
N GLY A 65 17.43 13.22 -8.85
CA GLY A 65 18.13 14.50 -9.09
C GLY A 65 17.19 15.69 -9.36
N PRO A 66 17.71 16.86 -9.81
CA PRO A 66 17.06 18.16 -9.57
C PRO A 66 15.89 18.54 -10.50
N SER A 67 15.53 17.72 -11.50
CA SER A 67 14.40 18.03 -12.38
C SER A 67 13.06 17.87 -11.64
N ALA A 68 12.04 18.63 -12.07
CA ALA A 68 10.72 18.62 -11.45
C ALA A 68 10.09 17.22 -11.55
N ALA A 69 10.15 16.48 -10.44
CA ALA A 69 9.56 15.17 -10.28
C ALA A 69 8.15 15.30 -9.67
N ALA A 70 7.23 14.44 -10.12
CA ALA A 70 5.98 14.20 -9.40
C ALA A 70 6.01 12.82 -8.74
N ILE A 71 5.38 12.71 -7.58
CA ILE A 71 5.15 11.43 -6.90
C ILE A 71 3.78 10.90 -7.35
N LEU A 72 3.78 9.69 -7.90
CA LEU A 72 2.58 8.93 -8.24
C LEU A 72 2.44 7.77 -7.25
N LEU A 73 1.58 7.95 -6.26
CA LEU A 73 1.18 6.87 -5.37
C LEU A 73 0.25 5.92 -6.13
N THR A 74 0.47 4.62 -6.03
CA THR A 74 -0.37 3.61 -6.70
C THR A 74 -0.96 2.62 -5.71
N ALA A 75 -2.15 2.12 -6.03
CA ALA A 75 -2.80 1.04 -5.30
C ALA A 75 -3.63 0.20 -6.26
N HIS A 76 -3.78 -1.11 -6.02
CA HIS A 76 -4.69 -1.94 -6.81
C HIS A 76 -6.12 -1.38 -6.67
N SER A 77 -6.88 -1.25 -7.77
CA SER A 77 -8.27 -0.77 -7.74
C SER A 77 -9.21 -1.81 -7.12
N ILE A 78 -10.45 -1.45 -6.79
CA ILE A 78 -11.50 -2.43 -6.48
C ILE A 78 -12.78 -2.06 -7.24
N PRO A 79 -13.69 -3.02 -7.50
CA PRO A 79 -14.97 -2.71 -8.11
C PRO A 79 -15.73 -1.68 -7.27
N GLU A 80 -16.39 -0.72 -7.91
CA GLU A 80 -17.21 0.27 -7.20
C GLU A 80 -18.35 -0.39 -6.39
N SER A 81 -18.82 -1.55 -6.84
CA SER A 81 -19.81 -2.34 -6.11
C SER A 81 -19.29 -2.84 -4.76
N THR A 82 -18.00 -3.12 -4.65
CA THR A 82 -17.35 -3.52 -3.38
C THR A 82 -17.31 -2.34 -2.41
N VAL A 83 -16.95 -1.13 -2.90
CA VAL A 83 -17.03 0.10 -2.09
C VAL A 83 -18.46 0.37 -1.64
N ARG A 84 -19.45 0.24 -2.52
CA ARG A 84 -20.88 0.42 -2.17
C ARG A 84 -21.37 -0.57 -1.11
N LYS A 85 -20.73 -1.73 -0.97
CA LYS A 85 -21.02 -2.71 0.10
C LYS A 85 -20.36 -2.36 1.44
N GLY A 86 -19.59 -1.28 1.51
CA GLY A 86 -18.95 -0.79 2.73
C GLY A 86 -17.49 -1.20 2.90
N ASP A 87 -16.82 -1.64 1.83
CA ASP A 87 -15.39 -1.94 1.88
C ASP A 87 -14.58 -0.65 2.13
N PRO A 88 -13.77 -0.57 3.21
CA PRO A 88 -13.07 0.65 3.60
C PRO A 88 -11.76 0.88 2.82
N TYR A 89 -11.32 -0.06 1.99
CA TYR A 89 -9.99 -0.06 1.37
C TYR A 89 -9.65 1.27 0.68
N ILE A 90 -10.55 1.79 -0.14
CA ILE A 90 -10.31 3.03 -0.91
C ILE A 90 -10.18 4.24 0.01
N SER A 91 -10.96 4.33 1.10
CA SER A 91 -10.82 5.43 2.05
C SER A 91 -9.50 5.33 2.82
N GLN A 92 -9.08 4.11 3.19
CA GLN A 92 -7.81 3.90 3.89
C GLN A 92 -6.60 4.24 3.01
N VAL A 93 -6.61 3.82 1.73
CA VAL A 93 -5.56 4.19 0.76
C VAL A 93 -5.49 5.71 0.57
N LYS A 94 -6.64 6.38 0.48
CA LYS A 94 -6.68 7.84 0.37
C LYS A 94 -6.14 8.52 1.63
N GLU A 95 -6.51 8.05 2.82
CA GLU A 95 -6.00 8.56 4.08
C GLU A 95 -4.47 8.42 4.18
N GLN A 96 -3.92 7.26 3.86
CA GLN A 96 -2.47 7.06 3.85
C GLN A 96 -1.79 7.98 2.82
N ALA A 97 -2.37 8.14 1.63
CA ALA A 97 -1.85 9.05 0.62
C ALA A 97 -1.80 10.50 1.13
N GLU A 98 -2.76 10.94 1.93
CA GLU A 98 -2.76 12.24 2.59
C GLU A 98 -1.64 12.38 3.63
N TRP A 99 -1.42 11.35 4.44
CA TRP A 99 -0.34 11.34 5.45
C TRP A 99 1.05 11.36 4.81
N ILE A 100 1.22 10.67 3.67
CA ILE A 100 2.44 10.73 2.87
C ILE A 100 2.57 12.12 2.25
N ARG A 101 1.51 12.67 1.65
CA ARG A 101 1.55 14.01 1.04
C ARG A 101 2.01 15.09 2.01
N ALA A 102 1.59 15.02 3.27
CA ALA A 102 2.01 15.95 4.32
C ALA A 102 3.54 15.96 4.55
N ARG A 103 4.24 14.86 4.26
CA ARG A 103 5.70 14.72 4.40
C ARG A 103 6.50 15.25 3.19
N PHE A 104 5.83 15.55 2.08
CA PHE A 104 6.45 16.06 0.84
C PHE A 104 5.87 17.40 0.39
N PRO A 105 5.96 18.45 1.23
CA PRO A 105 5.43 19.77 0.87
C PRO A 105 6.13 20.31 -0.38
N GLY A 106 5.33 20.80 -1.34
CA GLY A 106 5.82 21.42 -2.57
C GLY A 106 6.14 20.45 -3.71
N ILE A 107 6.02 19.13 -3.50
CA ILE A 107 6.19 18.15 -4.57
C ILE A 107 4.81 17.79 -5.14
N PRO A 108 4.60 17.89 -6.47
CA PRO A 108 3.36 17.43 -7.09
C PRO A 108 3.12 15.95 -6.77
N MET A 109 1.95 15.63 -6.21
CA MET A 109 1.61 14.26 -5.82
C MET A 109 0.21 13.89 -6.31
N LYS A 110 0.08 12.68 -6.88
CA LYS A 110 -1.20 12.10 -7.29
C LYS A 110 -1.33 10.67 -6.78
N LEU A 111 -2.57 10.25 -6.55
CA LEU A 111 -2.94 8.86 -6.29
C LEU A 111 -3.63 8.32 -7.54
N ALA A 112 -3.22 7.13 -7.99
CA ALA A 112 -3.88 6.41 -9.07
C ALA A 112 -4.13 4.95 -8.69
N PHE A 113 -5.17 4.37 -9.29
CA PHE A 113 -5.53 2.98 -9.11
C PHE A 113 -5.19 2.16 -10.34
N GLN A 114 -4.60 0.98 -10.12
CA GLN A 114 -4.08 0.09 -11.16
C GLN A 114 -4.88 -1.22 -11.26
N SER A 115 -4.59 -2.00 -12.31
CA SER A 115 -5.09 -3.37 -12.51
C SER A 115 -6.62 -3.57 -12.49
N PRO A 116 -7.47 -2.72 -13.11
CA PRO A 116 -8.88 -3.06 -13.27
C PRO A 116 -9.07 -4.28 -14.18
N LEU A 117 -9.93 -5.22 -13.79
CA LEU A 117 -10.17 -6.47 -14.52
C LEU A 117 -11.64 -6.64 -14.94
N GLY A 118 -11.84 -7.00 -16.22
CA GLY A 118 -13.16 -7.31 -16.76
C GLY A 118 -14.08 -6.07 -16.93
N PRO A 119 -15.35 -6.29 -17.32
CA PRO A 119 -16.24 -5.23 -17.81
C PRO A 119 -16.98 -4.45 -16.71
N VAL A 120 -16.66 -4.66 -15.43
CA VAL A 120 -17.33 -3.96 -14.32
C VAL A 120 -16.73 -2.58 -14.11
N LYS A 121 -17.45 -1.71 -13.37
CA LYS A 121 -16.91 -0.39 -13.00
C LYS A 121 -15.93 -0.52 -11.84
N TRP A 122 -14.75 0.08 -12.02
CA TRP A 122 -13.66 0.10 -11.06
C TRP A 122 -13.42 1.53 -10.55
N VAL A 123 -12.84 1.64 -9.37
CA VAL A 123 -12.52 2.93 -8.75
C VAL A 123 -11.30 3.54 -9.44
N GLY A 124 -11.46 4.75 -9.97
CA GLY A 124 -10.38 5.59 -10.48
C GLY A 124 -9.92 6.69 -9.50
N PRO A 125 -9.01 7.59 -9.93
CA PRO A 125 -8.49 7.72 -11.30
C PRO A 125 -7.55 6.59 -11.69
N PHE A 126 -7.54 6.21 -12.97
CA PHE A 126 -6.69 5.10 -13.42
C PHE A 126 -5.25 5.53 -13.67
N LEU A 127 -4.34 4.56 -13.60
CA LEU A 127 -2.90 4.75 -13.75
C LEU A 127 -2.54 5.52 -15.04
N GLU A 128 -3.01 5.04 -16.19
CA GLU A 128 -2.74 5.65 -17.50
C GLU A 128 -3.31 7.05 -17.66
N GLU A 129 -4.53 7.28 -17.16
CA GLU A 129 -5.19 8.58 -17.20
C GLU A 129 -4.40 9.61 -16.39
N THR A 130 -3.94 9.19 -15.20
CA THR A 130 -3.16 10.04 -14.30
C THR A 130 -1.79 10.37 -14.89
N VAL A 131 -1.10 9.40 -15.49
CA VAL A 131 0.18 9.64 -16.17
C VAL A 131 0.02 10.57 -17.36
N ARG A 132 -1.04 10.40 -18.17
CA ARG A 132 -1.33 11.30 -19.29
C ARG A 132 -1.57 12.74 -18.82
N ALA A 133 -2.30 12.92 -17.72
CA ALA A 133 -2.53 14.24 -17.13
C ALA A 133 -1.23 14.87 -16.64
N LEU A 134 -0.40 14.13 -15.88
CA LEU A 134 0.89 14.61 -15.41
C LEU A 134 1.83 15.00 -16.55
N ALA A 135 1.89 14.18 -17.62
CA ALA A 135 2.70 14.48 -18.78
C ALA A 135 2.23 15.74 -19.52
N LYS A 136 0.91 15.98 -19.59
CA LYS A 136 0.31 17.19 -20.15
C LYS A 136 0.66 18.44 -19.33
N ASP A 137 0.78 18.28 -18.01
CA ASP A 137 1.20 19.34 -17.09
C ASP A 137 2.73 19.58 -17.12
N GLY A 138 3.46 18.92 -18.04
CA GLY A 138 4.88 19.12 -18.25
C GLY A 138 5.77 18.27 -17.33
N ILE A 139 5.20 17.34 -16.56
CA ILE A 139 5.99 16.42 -15.74
C ILE A 139 6.73 15.44 -16.64
N ARG A 140 8.07 15.48 -16.60
CA ARG A 140 8.95 14.60 -17.35
C ARG A 140 9.56 13.49 -16.51
N ARG A 141 9.41 13.55 -15.19
CA ARG A 141 9.94 12.56 -14.26
C ARG A 141 8.88 12.15 -13.23
N LEU A 142 8.71 10.84 -13.06
CA LEU A 142 7.75 10.26 -12.13
C LEU A 142 8.45 9.34 -11.13
N ILE A 143 8.18 9.57 -9.86
CA ILE A 143 8.49 8.65 -8.76
C ILE A 143 7.23 7.85 -8.46
N VAL A 144 7.24 6.55 -8.71
CA VAL A 144 6.05 5.70 -8.58
C VAL A 144 6.15 4.88 -7.30
N ALA A 145 5.23 5.06 -6.36
CA ALA A 145 5.27 4.41 -5.05
C ALA A 145 4.02 3.54 -4.82
N PRO A 146 4.16 2.19 -4.81
CA PRO A 146 3.05 1.30 -4.54
C PRO A 146 2.71 1.29 -3.04
N LEU A 147 1.46 1.63 -2.70
CA LEU A 147 0.95 1.67 -1.32
C LEU A 147 0.29 0.36 -0.89
N SER A 148 -0.32 -0.36 -1.83
CA SER A 148 -1.13 -1.55 -1.51
C SER A 148 -0.30 -2.83 -1.33
N PHE A 149 1.03 -2.77 -1.54
CA PHE A 149 1.91 -3.94 -1.48
C PHE A 149 3.17 -3.66 -0.68
N THR A 150 3.52 -4.59 0.21
CA THR A 150 4.76 -4.56 0.99
C THR A 150 5.85 -5.47 0.42
N VAL A 151 5.50 -6.32 -0.55
CA VAL A 151 6.40 -7.24 -1.25
C VAL A 151 6.18 -7.11 -2.75
N ASP A 152 7.27 -7.09 -3.51
CA ASP A 152 7.22 -7.01 -4.96
C ASP A 152 6.50 -8.23 -5.56
N ASN A 153 5.70 -7.97 -6.60
CA ASN A 153 4.89 -8.97 -7.27
C ASN A 153 4.74 -8.60 -8.77
N SER A 154 3.85 -9.29 -9.49
CA SER A 154 3.62 -8.99 -10.91
C SER A 154 3.12 -7.56 -11.15
N GLU A 155 2.34 -6.99 -10.24
CA GLU A 155 1.80 -5.65 -10.39
C GLU A 155 2.87 -4.58 -10.18
N THR A 156 3.93 -4.86 -9.43
CA THR A 156 5.07 -3.93 -9.32
C THR A 156 6.10 -4.17 -10.41
N LEU A 157 6.58 -5.41 -10.55
CA LEU A 157 7.70 -5.75 -11.45
C LEU A 157 7.32 -5.77 -12.94
N TYR A 158 6.06 -6.04 -13.27
CA TYR A 158 5.61 -6.03 -14.66
C TYR A 158 4.78 -4.79 -14.96
N GLU A 159 3.70 -4.54 -14.22
CA GLU A 159 2.80 -3.43 -14.55
C GLU A 159 3.47 -2.06 -14.32
N LEU A 160 4.21 -1.86 -13.23
CA LEU A 160 4.87 -0.55 -12.99
C LEU A 160 6.25 -0.43 -13.65
N ASP A 161 7.11 -1.45 -13.57
CA ASP A 161 8.49 -1.34 -14.09
C ASP A 161 8.60 -1.48 -15.62
N LEU A 162 7.67 -2.20 -16.26
CA LEU A 162 7.69 -2.44 -17.70
C LEU A 162 6.55 -1.69 -18.39
N TYR A 163 5.30 -2.05 -18.10
CA TYR A 163 4.14 -1.51 -18.81
C TYR A 163 3.97 0.00 -18.61
N LEU A 164 3.94 0.46 -17.36
CA LEU A 164 3.78 1.87 -17.04
C LEU A 164 4.96 2.68 -17.56
N ARG A 165 6.19 2.18 -17.44
CA ARG A 165 7.39 2.87 -17.95
C ARG A 165 7.30 3.06 -19.47
N GLU A 166 6.90 2.03 -20.21
CA GLU A 166 6.70 2.13 -21.65
C GLU A 166 5.57 3.11 -22.01
N PHE A 167 4.43 3.03 -21.31
CA PHE A 167 3.30 3.92 -21.51
C PHE A 167 3.66 5.38 -21.22
N ALA A 168 4.32 5.64 -20.08
CA ALA A 168 4.74 6.97 -19.66
C ALA A 168 5.74 7.57 -20.68
N GLY A 169 6.67 6.75 -21.20
CA GLY A 169 7.57 7.13 -22.29
C GLY A 169 6.82 7.62 -23.53
N LYS A 170 5.76 6.91 -23.94
CA LYS A 170 4.89 7.34 -25.06
C LYS A 170 4.17 8.66 -24.79
N MET A 171 3.90 8.99 -23.53
CA MET A 171 3.31 10.27 -23.13
C MET A 171 4.34 11.40 -22.97
N GLY A 172 5.63 11.11 -23.12
CA GLY A 172 6.72 12.07 -22.98
C GLY A 172 7.22 12.21 -21.54
N VAL A 173 6.99 11.24 -20.67
CA VAL A 173 7.71 11.11 -19.40
C VAL A 173 9.05 10.45 -19.71
N GLU A 174 10.14 11.15 -19.44
CA GLU A 174 11.50 10.73 -19.77
C GLU A 174 12.05 9.72 -18.75
N GLN A 175 11.60 9.80 -17.50
CA GLN A 175 12.05 8.92 -16.43
C GLN A 175 10.93 8.49 -15.50
N VAL A 176 10.90 7.18 -15.22
CA VAL A 176 9.99 6.56 -14.25
C VAL A 176 10.82 5.70 -13.30
N ASP A 177 10.94 6.16 -12.06
CA ASP A 177 11.65 5.48 -10.99
C ASP A 177 10.62 4.93 -10.00
N ARG A 178 10.54 3.60 -9.89
CA ARG A 178 9.65 2.96 -8.92
C ARG A 178 10.34 2.85 -7.57
N VAL A 179 9.61 3.17 -6.51
CA VAL A 179 10.00 2.85 -5.14
C VAL A 179 9.83 1.35 -4.92
N PRO A 180 10.91 0.60 -4.61
CA PRO A 180 10.80 -0.82 -4.29
C PRO A 180 9.86 -1.05 -3.11
N CYS A 181 9.13 -2.16 -3.15
CA CYS A 181 8.44 -2.64 -1.96
C CYS A 181 9.44 -2.94 -0.84
N PHE A 182 8.94 -3.08 0.39
CA PHE A 182 9.79 -3.39 1.54
C PHE A 182 10.53 -4.72 1.38
N ASN A 183 9.88 -5.75 0.84
CA ASN A 183 10.47 -7.09 0.72
C ASN A 183 11.02 -7.55 2.09
N ALA A 184 12.28 -7.97 2.16
CA ALA A 184 12.94 -8.41 3.38
C ALA A 184 13.80 -7.32 4.05
N HIS A 185 13.48 -6.04 3.84
CA HIS A 185 14.20 -4.94 4.49
C HIS A 185 14.07 -4.99 6.02
N GLY A 186 15.19 -4.86 6.73
CA GLY A 186 15.24 -5.02 8.19
C GLY A 186 14.34 -4.06 8.96
N ASP A 187 14.34 -2.78 8.61
CA ASP A 187 13.48 -1.75 9.24
C ASP A 187 11.98 -2.04 9.11
N PHE A 188 11.55 -2.68 8.02
CA PHE A 188 10.17 -3.12 7.87
C PHE A 188 9.86 -4.37 8.69
N LEU A 189 10.78 -5.33 8.74
CA LEU A 189 10.63 -6.53 9.58
C LEU A 189 10.58 -6.16 11.06
N ASP A 190 11.46 -5.26 11.49
CA ASP A 190 11.49 -4.72 12.86
C ASP A 190 10.16 -4.03 13.18
N PHE A 191 9.67 -3.15 12.30
CA PHE A 191 8.36 -2.54 12.45
C PHE A 191 7.23 -3.57 12.59
N LEU A 192 7.20 -4.59 11.74
CA LEU A 192 6.17 -5.64 11.78
C LEU A 192 6.21 -6.42 13.09
N LEU A 193 7.40 -6.75 13.60
CA LEU A 193 7.59 -7.44 14.87
C LEU A 193 7.15 -6.56 16.05
N ASP A 194 7.52 -5.28 16.04
CA ASP A 194 7.13 -4.32 17.08
C ASP A 194 5.62 -4.08 17.10
N TYR A 195 5.01 -3.89 15.92
CA TYR A 195 3.57 -3.69 15.79
C TYR A 195 2.80 -4.94 16.22
N ALA A 196 3.22 -6.14 15.78
CA ALA A 196 2.63 -7.39 16.24
C ALA A 196 2.79 -7.58 17.76
N GLY A 197 3.96 -7.25 18.30
CA GLY A 197 4.26 -7.32 19.73
C GLY A 197 3.43 -6.35 20.58
N SER A 198 3.14 -5.14 20.07
CA SER A 198 2.28 -4.19 20.77
C SER A 198 0.83 -4.69 20.86
N GLN A 199 0.34 -5.36 19.80
CA GLN A 199 -0.99 -5.98 19.80
C GLN A 199 -1.09 -7.15 20.78
N LEU A 200 -0.01 -7.88 21.04
CA LEU A 200 0.02 -8.91 22.09
C LEU A 200 -0.10 -8.31 23.50
N LYS A 201 0.64 -7.24 23.79
CA LYS A 201 0.66 -6.64 25.14
C LYS A 201 -0.69 -6.06 25.54
N VAL A 202 -1.39 -5.41 24.60
CA VAL A 202 -2.75 -4.88 24.82
C VAL A 202 -3.73 -6.00 25.19
N LEU A 203 -3.54 -7.21 24.65
CA LEU A 203 -4.38 -8.37 24.95
C LEU A 203 -4.08 -8.98 26.32
N GLU A 204 -2.84 -8.88 26.80
CA GLU A 204 -2.48 -9.33 28.14
C GLU A 204 -2.95 -8.36 29.24
N SER A 205 -3.25 -7.12 28.89
CA SER A 205 -3.60 -6.06 29.84
C SER A 205 -5.11 -5.81 30.02
N ASP A 206 -6.00 -6.55 29.35
CA ASP A 206 -7.47 -6.36 29.41
C ASP A 206 -7.95 -4.92 29.09
N GLU A 207 -7.12 -4.11 28.42
CA GLU A 207 -7.51 -2.77 27.98
C GLU A 207 -8.00 -2.82 26.54
N THR A 208 -9.27 -2.46 26.34
CA THR A 208 -9.83 -2.29 24.99
C THR A 208 -9.21 -1.03 24.37
N PRO A 209 -8.67 -1.07 23.13
CA PRO A 209 -8.22 0.15 22.47
C PRO A 209 -9.41 1.11 22.29
N ALA A 210 -9.22 2.37 22.67
CA ALA A 210 -10.18 3.46 22.49
C ALA A 210 -10.32 3.90 21.03
#